data_AF-E8UYI7-F1
#
_entry.id   AF-E8UYI7-F1
#
_cell.length_a   1.000
_cell.length_b   1.000
_cell.length_c   1.000
_cell.angle_alpha   90.00
_cell.angle_beta   90.00
_cell.angle_gamma   90.00
#
_symmetry.space_group_name_H-M   'P 1'
#
loop_
_entity.id
_entity.type
_entity.pdbx_description
1 polymer ?
#
loop_
_entity_poly.entity_id
_entity_poly.type
_entity_poly.pdbx_seq_one_letter_code
_entity_poly.pdbx_strand_id
1 'polypeptide(L)' 'MSQEALAAKSGYERAFISLIELGKTNPSLRSIFDICGSLQMKPSVFLRQVEQLSGFELPAGKG' A
#
# COMPACT_ATOMS: atom_id res chain seq x y z
N MET A 1 -12.26 -8.33 -2.98
CA MET A 1 -12.82 -7.53 -1.87
C MET A 1 -13.24 -6.19 -2.44
N SER A 2 -14.42 -5.66 -2.11
CA SER A 2 -14.83 -4.32 -2.56
C SER A 2 -14.09 -3.22 -1.80
N GLN A 3 -14.12 -1.97 -2.31
CA GLN A 3 -13.56 -0.81 -1.62
C GLN A 3 -14.21 -0.61 -0.24
N GLU A 4 -15.53 -0.77 -0.15
CA GLU A 4 -16.30 -0.69 1.09
C GLU A 4 -15.82 -1.72 2.11
N ALA A 5 -15.61 -2.97 1.67
CA ALA A 5 -15.17 -4.04 2.54
C ALA A 5 -13.72 -3.84 3.02
N LEU A 6 -12.85 -3.33 2.14
CA LEU A 6 -11.47 -2.98 2.52
C LEU A 6 -11.45 -1.85 3.54
N ALA A 7 -12.20 -0.78 3.27
CA ALA A 7 -12.35 0.37 4.13
C ALA A 7 -12.80 -0.03 5.54
N ALA A 8 -13.90 -0.80 5.63
CA ALA A 8 -14.42 -1.30 6.89
C ALA A 8 -13.41 -2.18 7.65
N LYS A 9 -12.70 -3.07 6.94
CA LYS A 9 -11.72 -3.97 7.56
C LYS A 9 -10.45 -3.26 8.04
N SER A 10 -10.05 -2.18 7.35
CA SER A 10 -8.82 -1.41 7.62
C SER A 10 -9.02 -0.19 8.51
N GLY A 11 -10.26 0.11 8.90
CA GLY A 11 -10.57 1.27 9.75
C GLY A 11 -10.47 2.60 9.01
N TYR A 12 -10.63 2.59 7.69
CA TYR A 12 -10.60 3.79 6.84
C TYR A 12 -11.95 4.06 6.18
N GLU A 13 -12.13 5.28 5.71
CA GLU A 13 -13.26 5.65 4.89
C GLU A 13 -13.11 5.11 3.46
N ARG A 14 -14.21 4.68 2.83
CA ARG A 14 -14.21 4.25 1.42
C ARG A 14 -13.63 5.31 0.50
N ALA A 15 -13.94 6.58 0.75
CA ALA A 15 -13.41 7.70 -0.01
C ALA A 15 -11.87 7.77 0.05
N PHE A 16 -11.27 7.47 1.21
CA PHE A 16 -9.82 7.42 1.36
C PHE A 16 -9.21 6.28 0.53
N ILE A 17 -9.79 5.08 0.56
CA ILE A 17 -9.36 3.95 -0.28
C ILE A 17 -9.42 4.32 -1.77
N SER A 18 -10.52 4.93 -2.21
CA SER A 18 -10.68 5.40 -3.60
C SER A 18 -9.61 6.43 -4.00
N LEU A 19 -9.30 7.40 -3.13
CA LEU A 19 -8.26 8.39 -3.41
C LEU A 19 -6.87 7.76 -3.55
N ILE A 20 -6.55 6.73 -2.76
CA ILE A 20 -5.29 5.99 -2.87
C ILE A 20 -5.23 5.25 -4.21
N GLU A 21 -6.28 4.50 -4.57
CA GLU A 21 -6.32 3.71 -5.80
C GLU A 21 -6.22 4.58 -7.07
N LEU A 22 -6.75 5.81 -7.01
CA LEU A 22 -6.65 6.79 -8.09
C LEU A 22 -5.34 7.60 -8.08
N GLY A 23 -4.44 7.35 -7.13
CA GLY A 23 -3.18 8.10 -6.98
C GLY A 23 -3.38 9.58 -6.63
N LYS A 24 -4.52 9.93 -6.01
CA LYS A 24 -4.88 11.32 -5.64
C LYS A 24 -4.39 11.73 -4.25
N THR A 25 -3.94 10.78 -3.45
CA THR A 25 -3.36 11.05 -2.13
C THR A 25 -2.22 10.09 -1.83
N ASN A 26 -1.25 10.54 -1.03
CA ASN A 26 -0.16 9.71 -0.56
C ASN A 26 -0.54 9.12 0.81
N PRO A 27 -0.78 7.79 0.91
CA PRO A 27 -1.05 7.15 2.19
C PRO A 27 0.17 7.22 3.10
N SER A 28 -0.07 7.33 4.41
CA SER A 28 1.00 7.19 5.41
C SER A 28 1.52 5.74 5.44
N LEU A 29 2.73 5.53 5.95
CA LEU A 29 3.27 4.18 6.15
C LEU A 29 2.39 3.34 7.10
N ARG A 30 1.81 3.98 8.13
CA ARG A 30 0.82 3.34 9.02
C ARG A 30 -0.38 2.83 8.23
N SER A 31 -0.93 3.66 7.34
CA SER A 31 -2.06 3.29 6.49
C SER A 31 -1.75 2.14 5.55
N ILE A 32 -0.55 2.12 4.95
CA ILE A 32 -0.09 0.98 4.17
C ILE A 32 -0.06 -0.30 5.02
N PHE A 33 0.44 -0.23 6.26
CA PHE A 33 0.52 -1.39 7.15
C PHE A 33 -0.87 -1.91 7.55
N ASP A 34 -1.80 -1.03 7.89
CA ASP A 34 -3.16 -1.39 8.28
C ASP A 34 -3.94 -2.01 7.10
N ILE A 35 -3.80 -1.45 5.90
CA ILE A 35 -4.38 -1.99 4.66
C ILE A 35 -3.78 -3.37 4.33
N CYS A 36 -2.45 -3.51 4.42
CA CYS A 36 -1.78 -4.80 4.22
C CYS A 36 -2.27 -5.86 5.22
N GLY A 37 -2.40 -5.50 6.51
CA GLY A 37 -2.95 -6.39 7.54
C GLY A 37 -4.38 -6.83 7.24
N SER A 38 -5.20 -5.91 6.75
CA SER A 38 -6.58 -6.19 6.31
C SER A 38 -6.62 -7.14 5.11
N LEU A 39 -5.63 -7.07 4.23
CA LEU A 39 -5.44 -7.99 3.10
C LEU A 39 -4.74 -9.30 3.48
N GLN A 40 -4.42 -9.51 4.76
CA GLN A 40 -3.62 -10.64 5.23
C GLN A 40 -2.26 -10.76 4.50
N MET A 41 -1.70 -9.61 4.11
CA MET A 41 -0.42 -9.50 3.44
C MET A 41 0.60 -8.87 4.40
N LYS A 42 1.81 -9.42 4.45
CA LYS A 42 2.92 -8.77 5.15
C LYS A 42 3.30 -7.48 4.39
N PRO A 43 3.44 -6.32 5.05
CA PRO A 43 3.83 -5.08 4.39
C PRO A 43 5.15 -5.19 3.60
N SER A 44 6.10 -5.99 4.08
CA SER A 44 7.37 -6.25 3.37
C SER A 44 7.20 -7.00 2.05
N VAL A 45 6.15 -7.81 1.89
CA VAL A 45 5.82 -8.46 0.62
C VAL A 45 5.25 -7.44 -0.35
N PHE A 46 4.35 -6.57 0.12
CA PHE A 46 3.79 -5.47 -0.67
C PHE A 46 4.90 -4.54 -1.17
N LEU A 47 5.77 -4.05 -0.29
CA LEU A 47 6.85 -3.14 -0.66
C LEU A 47 7.81 -3.76 -1.69
N ARG A 48 8.17 -5.05 -1.52
CA ARG A 48 8.98 -5.77 -2.52
C ARG A 48 8.30 -5.86 -3.89
N GLN A 49 6.98 -6.04 -3.93
CA GLN A 49 6.24 -6.02 -5.20
C GLN A 49 6.24 -4.62 -5.83
N VAL A 50 6.12 -3.57 -5.00
CA VAL A 50 6.21 -2.18 -5.49
C VAL A 50 7.59 -1.92 -6.09
N GLU A 51 8.68 -2.29 -5.41
CA GLU A 51 10.05 -2.15 -5.93
C GLU A 51 10.19 -2.81 -7.31
N GLN A 52 9.70 -4.05 -7.45
CA GLN A 52 9.73 -4.82 -8.70
C GLN A 52 8.92 -4.14 -9.81
N LEU A 53 7.72 -3.64 -9.51
CA LEU A 53 6.84 -2.99 -10.48
C LEU A 53 7.32 -1.59 -10.88
N SER A 54 7.97 -0.86 -9.97
CA SER A 54 8.52 0.46 -10.26
C SER A 54 9.89 0.40 -10.92
N GLY A 55 10.51 -0.78 -11.03
CA GLY A 55 11.91 -0.93 -11.43
C GLY A 55 12.85 -0.18 -10.48
N PHE A 56 12.52 -0.15 -9.18
CA PHE A 56 13.38 0.49 -8.19
C PHE A 56 14.62 -0.36 -7.98
N GLU A 57 15.76 0.19 -8.36
CA GLU A 57 17.07 -0.41 -8.17
C GLU A 57 17.88 0.44 -7.19
N LEU A 58 18.59 -0.21 -6.27
CA LEU A 58 19.54 0.50 -5.45
C LEU A 58 20.68 1.01 -6.34
N PRO A 59 21.15 2.26 -6.15
CA PRO A 59 22.35 2.73 -6.82
C PRO A 59 23.49 1.76 -6.51
N ALA A 60 24.26 1.38 -7.53
CA ALA A 60 25.46 0.56 -7.34
C ALA A 60 26.34 1.23 -6.28
N GLY A 61 26.49 0.56 -5.13
CA GLY A 61 27.30 1.07 -4.04
C GLY A 61 28.72 1.30 -4.55
N LYS A 62 29.23 2.52 -4.42
CA LYS A 62 30.68 2.74 -4.47
C LYS A 62 31.23 2.13 -3.17
N GLY A 63 31.65 0.87 -3.26
CA GLY A 63 32.55 0.27 -2.28
C GLY A 63 33.91 0.94 -2.28
#